data_AF-A0AAD5SBF5-F1
#
_entry.id   AF-A0AAD5SBF5-F1
#
_cell.length_a   1.000
_cell.length_b   1.000
_cell.length_c   1.000
_cell.angle_alpha   90.00
_cell.angle_beta   90.00
_cell.angle_gamma   90.00
#
_symmetry.space_group_name_H-M   'P 1'
#
loop_
_entity.id
_entity.type
_entity.pdbx_description
1 polymer ?
#
loop_
_entity_poly.entity_id
_entity_poly.type
_entity_poly.pdbx_seq_one_letter_code
_entity_poly.pdbx_strand_id
1 'polypeptide(L)'
;MYSPQAIPNNAVEADELYVQKLRNAINEMSLVKETAIRTENYALADQTRNKVMALQSQLVKMEHQLNADVITNSVTRWLDDLSAWVGEVVIGGGRNPPPAAITPLGLDFHLHFRSIIRTLPVCYYDSLIRSLLLVLPQDIPDMPRSPYGYESFLRKLPPAVFKNQDGVEWTKLQTTLAVSDTLTSITKHIVPQTENFSRDTLNLVIRHAFFYLRAAAFRRLGAYVSVFESVMMRWAIIMGDVAIVERPAIVSEIGHILDITRKPTPEEVIITLSAARYISSHPRSDRSAQTIETYLSHLLTHLDRSKKTSIRIACIHALERAIQPLDFTSSQKTLTPWENTLLAFLKDLHKRAQRWVLTSEDLRPATMKLIAVLLTNMPPYYFAQHVDPYISVELCPRPKLKPHVYSC
;
A
#
# COMPACT_ATOMS: atom_id res chain seq x y z
N MET A 1 28.80 0.11 -7.86
CA MET A 1 28.99 -1.31 -8.21
C MET A 1 28.14 -2.13 -7.25
N TYR A 2 26.97 -2.58 -7.69
CA TYR A 2 26.15 -3.56 -6.96
C TYR A 2 26.43 -4.92 -7.61
N SER A 3 26.92 -5.89 -6.83
CA SER A 3 26.93 -7.29 -7.25
C SER A 3 25.78 -7.97 -6.49
N PRO A 4 24.72 -8.40 -7.19
CA PRO A 4 23.63 -9.13 -6.54
C PRO A 4 24.14 -10.53 -6.22
N GLN A 5 24.33 -10.85 -4.94
CA GLN A 5 24.57 -12.22 -4.54
C GLN A 5 23.32 -13.07 -4.86
N ALA A 6 23.53 -14.24 -5.45
CA ALA A 6 22.47 -15.22 -5.72
C ALA A 6 21.89 -15.73 -4.39
N ILE A 7 20.57 -15.91 -4.35
CA ILE A 7 19.88 -16.42 -3.16
C ILE A 7 20.05 -17.95 -3.12
N PRO A 8 20.53 -18.52 -1.99
CA PRO A 8 20.99 -19.91 -1.93
C PRO A 8 19.87 -20.98 -1.85
N ASN A 9 18.61 -20.64 -2.10
CA ASN A 9 17.48 -21.57 -1.97
C ASN A 9 16.70 -21.68 -3.28
N ASN A 10 16.58 -22.89 -3.85
CA ASN A 10 15.81 -23.28 -5.06
C ASN A 10 16.45 -23.03 -6.44
N ALA A 11 17.77 -22.85 -6.51
CA ALA A 11 18.51 -22.87 -7.77
C ALA A 11 18.85 -24.30 -8.22
N VAL A 12 19.00 -24.52 -9.54
CA VAL A 12 19.55 -25.77 -10.08
C VAL A 12 21.07 -25.77 -9.81
N GLU A 13 21.61 -26.79 -9.13
CA GLU A 13 23.04 -26.89 -8.73
C GLU A 13 24.02 -26.60 -9.89
N ALA A 14 23.63 -26.95 -11.13
CA ALA A 14 24.43 -26.70 -12.32
C ALA A 14 24.63 -25.21 -12.64
N ASP A 15 23.60 -24.37 -12.42
CA ASP A 15 23.65 -22.94 -12.72
C ASP A 15 24.45 -22.18 -11.65
N GLU A 16 24.34 -22.58 -10.38
CA GLU A 16 25.19 -22.06 -9.30
C GLU A 16 26.67 -22.38 -9.55
N LEU A 17 26.97 -23.62 -9.96
CA LEU A 17 28.33 -24.03 -10.32
C LEU A 17 28.88 -23.22 -11.51
N TYR A 18 28.03 -22.88 -12.48
CA TYR A 18 28.42 -22.08 -13.64
C TYR A 18 28.69 -20.61 -13.27
N VAL A 19 27.84 -20.00 -12.44
CA VAL A 19 28.05 -18.65 -11.88
C VAL A 19 29.36 -18.61 -11.07
N GLN A 20 29.63 -19.64 -10.27
CA GLN A 20 30.86 -19.74 -9.50
C GLN A 20 32.11 -19.85 -10.40
N LYS A 21 32.04 -20.65 -11.48
CA LYS A 21 33.12 -20.75 -12.48
C LYS A 21 33.37 -19.42 -13.17
N LEU A 22 32.32 -18.67 -13.53
CA LEU A 22 32.45 -17.34 -14.13
C LEU A 22 33.10 -16.33 -13.18
N ARG A 23 32.72 -16.34 -11.90
CA ARG A 23 33.36 -15.49 -10.86
C ARG A 23 34.85 -15.80 -10.71
N ASN A 24 35.22 -17.08 -10.65
CA ASN A 24 36.61 -17.50 -10.58
C ASN A 24 37.40 -17.06 -11.81
N ALA A 25 36.86 -17.25 -13.01
CA ALA A 25 37.50 -16.82 -14.25
C ALA A 25 37.69 -15.29 -14.34
N ILE A 26 36.74 -14.50 -13.83
CA ILE A 26 36.87 -13.03 -13.75
C ILE A 26 38.02 -12.64 -12.80
N ASN A 27 38.13 -13.32 -11.65
CA ASN A 27 39.19 -13.04 -10.66
C ASN A 27 40.58 -13.39 -11.23
N GLU A 28 40.71 -14.56 -11.86
CA GLU A 28 41.95 -14.98 -12.53
C GLU A 28 42.36 -14.00 -13.64
N MET A 29 41.42 -13.61 -14.51
CA MET A 29 41.70 -12.67 -15.60
C MET A 29 41.99 -11.25 -15.09
N SER A 30 41.39 -10.84 -13.97
CA SER A 30 41.69 -9.57 -13.34
C SER A 30 43.11 -9.54 -12.77
N LEU A 31 43.57 -10.67 -12.21
CA LEU A 31 44.96 -10.84 -11.76
C LEU A 31 45.93 -10.74 -12.94
N VAL A 32 45.64 -11.42 -14.06
CA VAL A 32 46.47 -11.34 -15.29
C VAL A 32 46.55 -9.92 -15.83
N LYS A 33 45.45 -9.17 -15.80
CA LYS A 33 45.42 -7.75 -16.19
C LYS A 33 46.32 -6.91 -15.30
N GLU A 34 46.26 -7.09 -13.98
CA GLU A 34 47.10 -6.36 -13.02
C GLU A 34 48.59 -6.69 -13.20
N THR A 35 48.93 -7.96 -13.43
CA THR A 35 50.31 -8.37 -13.75
C THR A 35 50.79 -7.74 -15.05
N ALA A 36 49.97 -7.74 -16.11
CA ALA A 36 50.32 -7.14 -17.40
C ALA A 36 50.57 -5.62 -17.30
N ILE A 37 49.79 -4.91 -16.47
CA ILE A 37 50.01 -3.49 -16.16
C ILE A 37 51.34 -3.29 -15.43
N ARG A 38 51.65 -4.13 -14.43
CA ARG A 38 52.91 -4.05 -13.67
C ARG A 38 54.14 -4.34 -14.54
N THR A 39 53.99 -5.17 -15.57
CA THR A 39 55.06 -5.47 -16.54
C THR A 39 55.04 -4.56 -17.77
N GLU A 40 54.29 -3.46 -17.74
CA GLU A 40 54.16 -2.48 -18.84
C GLU A 40 53.68 -3.06 -20.18
N ASN A 41 53.02 -4.22 -20.17
CA ASN A 41 52.45 -4.83 -21.36
C ASN A 41 51.01 -4.34 -21.56
N TYR A 42 50.88 -3.10 -22.02
CA TYR A 42 49.59 -2.42 -22.16
C TYR A 42 48.67 -3.06 -23.20
N ALA A 43 49.23 -3.67 -24.26
CA ALA A 43 48.42 -4.37 -25.27
C ALA A 43 47.72 -5.61 -24.67
N LEU A 44 48.44 -6.40 -23.87
CA LEU A 44 47.85 -7.54 -23.15
C LEU A 44 46.87 -7.07 -22.07
N ALA A 45 47.18 -5.98 -21.36
CA ALA A 45 46.29 -5.42 -20.35
C ALA A 45 44.94 -4.99 -20.95
N ASP A 46 44.95 -4.34 -22.13
CA ASP A 46 43.73 -3.85 -22.78
C ASP A 46 42.91 -4.99 -23.40
N GLN A 47 43.57 -5.99 -24.01
CA GLN A 47 42.91 -7.22 -24.45
C GLN A 47 42.24 -7.97 -23.28
N THR A 48 42.95 -8.05 -22.15
CA THR A 48 42.45 -8.73 -20.94
C THR A 48 41.30 -7.94 -20.30
N ARG A 49 41.37 -6.60 -20.31
CA ARG A 49 40.27 -5.72 -19.88
C ARG A 49 38.98 -6.01 -20.66
N ASN A 50 39.06 -6.09 -21.99
CA ASN A 50 37.90 -6.38 -22.83
C ASN A 50 37.31 -7.76 -22.54
N LYS A 51 38.15 -8.77 -22.30
CA LYS A 51 37.71 -10.11 -21.89
C LYS A 51 37.04 -10.11 -20.51
N VAL A 52 37.60 -9.40 -19.53
CA VAL A 52 37.01 -9.24 -18.20
C VAL A 52 35.63 -8.56 -18.30
N MET A 53 35.50 -7.50 -19.09
CA MET A 53 34.21 -6.83 -19.30
C MET A 53 33.16 -7.76 -19.94
N ALA A 54 33.56 -8.59 -20.92
CA ALA A 54 32.67 -9.57 -21.53
C ALA A 54 32.21 -10.64 -20.53
N LEU A 55 33.13 -11.18 -19.73
CA LEU A 55 32.81 -12.17 -18.68
C LEU A 55 31.93 -11.56 -17.59
N GLN A 56 32.17 -10.32 -17.17
CA GLN A 56 31.32 -9.59 -16.22
C GLN A 56 29.90 -9.41 -16.76
N SER A 57 29.76 -9.04 -18.04
CA SER A 57 28.43 -8.95 -18.69
C SER A 57 27.71 -10.29 -18.72
N GLN A 58 28.42 -11.38 -18.99
CA GLN A 58 27.86 -12.73 -18.97
C GLN A 58 27.46 -13.17 -17.55
N LEU A 59 28.29 -12.88 -16.55
CA LEU A 59 27.99 -13.15 -15.14
C LEU A 59 26.70 -12.44 -14.72
N VAL A 60 26.57 -11.15 -15.02
CA VAL A 60 25.36 -10.37 -14.71
C VAL A 60 24.12 -10.99 -15.35
N LYS A 61 24.19 -11.41 -16.62
CA LYS A 61 23.07 -12.09 -17.30
C LYS A 61 22.69 -13.41 -16.62
N MET A 62 23.68 -14.24 -16.27
CA MET A 62 23.42 -15.52 -15.60
C MET A 62 22.87 -15.33 -14.19
N GLU A 63 23.40 -14.37 -13.42
CA GLU A 63 22.86 -14.02 -12.10
C GLU A 63 21.42 -13.51 -12.20
N HIS A 64 21.09 -12.75 -13.25
CA HIS A 64 19.71 -12.33 -13.51
C HIS A 64 18.78 -13.51 -13.80
N GLN A 65 19.21 -14.44 -14.66
CA GLN A 65 18.43 -15.62 -15.00
C GLN A 65 18.19 -16.51 -13.76
N LEU A 66 19.26 -16.80 -13.00
CA LEU A 66 19.18 -17.61 -11.79
C LEU A 66 18.22 -17.01 -10.76
N ASN A 67 18.31 -15.69 -10.52
CA ASN A 67 17.41 -15.02 -9.61
C ASN A 67 15.95 -15.05 -10.11
N ALA A 68 15.72 -14.87 -11.41
CA ALA A 68 14.38 -14.98 -12.00
C ALA A 68 13.79 -16.40 -11.85
N ASP A 69 14.60 -17.44 -12.02
CA ASP A 69 14.21 -18.84 -11.85
C ASP A 69 13.90 -19.15 -10.37
N VAL A 70 14.77 -18.71 -9.45
CA VAL A 70 14.53 -18.83 -8.00
C VAL A 70 13.23 -18.14 -7.59
N ILE A 71 12.95 -16.94 -8.09
CA ILE A 71 11.70 -16.21 -7.82
C ILE A 71 10.51 -16.99 -8.35
N THR A 72 10.56 -17.43 -9.61
CA THR A 72 9.48 -18.18 -10.26
C THR A 72 9.19 -19.48 -9.51
N ASN A 73 10.23 -20.24 -9.15
CA ASN A 73 10.11 -21.46 -8.38
C ASN A 73 9.53 -21.21 -6.98
N SER A 74 9.98 -20.14 -6.32
CA SER A 74 9.50 -19.77 -4.99
C SER A 74 8.02 -19.34 -5.00
N VAL A 75 7.61 -18.55 -5.99
CA VAL A 75 6.20 -18.17 -6.19
C VAL A 75 5.36 -19.41 -6.50
N THR A 76 5.83 -20.28 -7.39
CA THR A 76 5.10 -21.49 -7.79
C THR A 76 4.89 -22.43 -6.59
N ARG A 77 5.96 -22.71 -5.83
CA ARG A 77 5.89 -23.55 -4.63
C ARG A 77 4.99 -22.94 -3.57
N TRP A 78 5.08 -21.63 -3.35
CA TRP A 78 4.19 -20.93 -2.43
C TRP A 78 2.71 -21.05 -2.84
N LEU A 79 2.40 -20.99 -4.14
CA LEU A 79 1.05 -21.21 -4.65
C LEU A 79 0.58 -22.66 -4.51
N ASP A 80 1.47 -23.62 -4.70
CA ASP A 80 1.18 -25.05 -4.50
C ASP A 80 0.82 -25.31 -3.03
N ASP A 81 1.66 -24.85 -2.10
CA ASP A 81 1.43 -24.99 -0.66
C ASP A 81 0.15 -24.27 -0.22
N LEU A 82 -0.12 -23.07 -0.76
CA LEU A 82 -1.37 -22.34 -0.50
C LEU A 82 -2.59 -23.13 -1.01
N SER A 83 -2.50 -23.72 -2.20
CA SER A 83 -3.59 -24.49 -2.80
C SER A 83 -3.87 -25.80 -2.04
N ALA A 84 -2.82 -26.50 -1.60
CA ALA A 84 -2.91 -27.70 -0.79
C ALA A 84 -3.59 -27.38 0.56
N TRP A 85 -3.12 -26.33 1.24
CA TRP A 85 -3.70 -25.89 2.50
C TRP A 85 -5.17 -25.47 2.37
N VAL A 86 -5.52 -24.68 1.34
CA VAL A 86 -6.94 -24.32 1.07
C VAL A 86 -7.76 -25.60 0.87
N GLY A 87 -7.24 -26.55 0.09
CA GLY A 87 -7.90 -27.83 -0.15
C GLY A 87 -8.15 -28.62 1.13
N GLU A 88 -7.14 -28.74 1.99
CA GLU A 88 -7.24 -29.43 3.28
C GLU A 88 -8.28 -28.79 4.20
N VAL A 89 -8.28 -27.47 4.34
CA VAL A 89 -9.23 -26.75 5.22
C VAL A 89 -10.66 -26.92 4.72
N VAL A 90 -10.89 -26.80 3.42
CA VAL A 90 -12.23 -26.93 2.84
C VAL A 90 -12.72 -28.38 2.89
N ILE A 91 -11.86 -29.37 2.65
CA ILE A 91 -12.21 -30.80 2.75
C ILE A 91 -12.46 -31.19 4.21
N GLY A 92 -11.58 -30.77 5.13
CA GLY A 92 -11.67 -31.07 6.56
C GLY A 92 -12.89 -30.43 7.24
N GLY A 93 -13.43 -29.34 6.68
CA GLY A 93 -14.63 -28.66 7.17
C GLY A 93 -15.98 -29.34 6.83
N GLY A 94 -16.00 -30.32 5.92
CA GLY A 94 -17.23 -31.02 5.52
C GLY A 94 -18.27 -30.12 4.85
N ARG A 95 -19.54 -30.16 5.30
CA ARG A 95 -20.65 -29.31 4.80
C ARG A 95 -20.73 -27.93 5.44
N ASN A 96 -19.89 -27.65 6.44
CA ASN A 96 -19.90 -26.37 7.14
C ASN A 96 -18.98 -25.37 6.43
N PRO A 97 -19.31 -24.06 6.45
CA PRO A 97 -18.41 -23.04 5.95
C PRO A 97 -17.07 -23.08 6.70
N PRO A 98 -15.93 -22.90 6.01
CA PRO A 98 -14.63 -22.88 6.66
C PRO A 98 -14.56 -21.81 7.77
N PRO A 99 -13.85 -22.05 8.89
CA PRO A 99 -13.73 -21.05 9.95
C PRO A 99 -13.02 -19.78 9.47
N ALA A 100 -13.58 -18.61 9.78
CA ALA A 100 -12.96 -17.33 9.42
C ALA A 100 -11.64 -17.04 10.18
N ALA A 101 -11.41 -17.67 11.33
CA ALA A 101 -10.19 -17.47 12.11
C ALA A 101 -8.96 -18.16 11.50
N ILE A 102 -9.15 -19.11 10.59
CA ILE A 102 -8.06 -19.85 9.96
C ILE A 102 -7.54 -19.04 8.76
N THR A 103 -6.27 -18.63 8.82
CA THR A 103 -5.63 -17.79 7.80
C THR A 103 -4.24 -18.33 7.45
N PRO A 104 -3.74 -18.09 6.22
CA PRO A 104 -2.43 -18.57 5.79
C PRO A 104 -1.26 -17.78 6.40
N LEU A 105 -1.54 -16.69 7.10
CA LEU A 105 -0.54 -15.67 7.46
C LEU A 105 0.50 -16.14 8.48
N GLY A 106 0.11 -17.07 9.35
CA GLY A 106 0.97 -17.67 10.38
C GLY A 106 1.57 -19.02 9.99
N LEU A 107 1.34 -19.49 8.76
CA LEU A 107 1.80 -20.81 8.33
C LEU A 107 3.25 -20.74 7.84
N ASP A 108 4.01 -21.80 8.12
CA ASP A 108 5.45 -21.85 7.84
C ASP A 108 5.76 -21.60 6.36
N PHE A 109 4.97 -22.14 5.43
CA PHE A 109 5.18 -21.92 4.00
C PHE A 109 5.07 -20.44 3.61
N HIS A 110 4.12 -19.71 4.22
CA HIS A 110 3.92 -18.29 3.92
C HIS A 110 4.99 -17.42 4.58
N LEU A 111 5.35 -17.73 5.84
CA LEU A 111 6.46 -17.06 6.53
C LEU A 111 7.80 -17.26 5.81
N HIS A 112 8.05 -18.48 5.33
CA HIS A 112 9.23 -18.80 4.54
C HIS A 112 9.28 -18.00 3.23
N PHE A 113 8.18 -17.97 2.47
CA PHE A 113 8.09 -17.18 1.24
C PHE A 113 8.34 -15.68 1.49
N ARG A 114 7.77 -15.11 2.56
CA ARG A 114 8.04 -13.73 2.96
C ARG A 114 9.50 -13.49 3.33
N SER A 115 10.15 -14.47 3.94
CA SER A 115 11.58 -14.39 4.24
C SER A 115 12.41 -14.36 2.97
N ILE A 116 12.10 -15.20 1.98
CA ILE A 116 12.77 -15.19 0.66
C ILE A 116 12.64 -13.81 0.01
N ILE A 117 11.43 -13.23 0.02
CA ILE A 117 11.19 -11.92 -0.61
C ILE A 117 12.05 -10.81 0.01
N ARG A 118 12.29 -10.86 1.32
CA ARG A 118 13.17 -9.89 2.01
C ARG A 118 14.63 -10.00 1.60
N THR A 119 15.05 -11.14 1.07
CA THR A 119 16.42 -11.37 0.56
C THR A 119 16.58 -11.03 -0.92
N LEU A 120 15.46 -10.80 -1.65
CA LEU A 120 15.50 -10.45 -3.06
C LEU A 120 16.06 -9.05 -3.30
N PRO A 121 16.91 -8.88 -4.33
CA PRO A 121 17.27 -7.56 -4.82
C PRO A 121 16.01 -6.80 -5.27
N VAL A 122 15.92 -5.54 -4.88
CA VAL A 122 14.72 -4.71 -5.11
C VAL A 122 14.43 -4.47 -6.60
N CYS A 123 15.44 -4.60 -7.48
CA CYS A 123 15.23 -4.53 -8.93
C CYS A 123 14.25 -5.61 -9.45
N TYR A 124 13.96 -6.66 -8.68
CA TYR A 124 12.95 -7.66 -9.04
C TYR A 124 11.55 -7.36 -8.48
N TYR A 125 11.40 -6.40 -7.57
CA TYR A 125 10.13 -6.13 -6.90
C TYR A 125 9.02 -5.69 -7.85
N ASP A 126 9.36 -4.94 -8.91
CA ASP A 126 8.38 -4.56 -9.94
C ASP A 126 7.75 -5.78 -10.63
N SER A 127 8.60 -6.71 -11.09
CA SER A 127 8.17 -7.93 -11.77
C SER A 127 7.45 -8.89 -10.81
N LEU A 128 7.90 -8.96 -9.56
CA LEU A 128 7.26 -9.76 -8.52
C LEU A 128 5.85 -9.23 -8.19
N ILE A 129 5.68 -7.90 -8.06
CA ILE A 129 4.35 -7.30 -7.88
C ILE A 129 3.43 -7.68 -9.03
N ARG A 130 3.86 -7.48 -10.29
CA ARG A 130 3.04 -7.85 -11.45
C ARG A 130 2.63 -9.32 -11.43
N SER A 131 3.56 -10.20 -11.09
CA SER A 131 3.31 -11.65 -11.01
C SER A 131 2.30 -11.99 -9.92
N LEU A 132 2.44 -11.40 -8.73
CA LEU A 132 1.50 -11.59 -7.63
C LEU A 132 0.10 -11.05 -7.94
N LEU A 133 -0.01 -9.91 -8.64
CA LEU A 133 -1.30 -9.34 -9.04
C LEU A 133 -2.05 -10.23 -10.05
N LEU A 134 -1.35 -11.05 -10.84
CA LEU A 134 -1.98 -12.04 -11.73
C LEU A 134 -2.61 -13.22 -10.98
N VAL A 135 -2.15 -13.51 -9.76
CA VAL A 135 -2.69 -14.57 -8.90
C VAL A 135 -4.00 -14.16 -8.23
N LEU A 136 -4.25 -12.86 -8.08
CA LEU A 136 -5.46 -12.37 -7.44
C LEU A 136 -6.72 -12.83 -8.19
N PRO A 137 -7.79 -13.24 -7.49
CA PRO A 137 -9.06 -13.60 -8.12
C PRO A 137 -9.59 -12.42 -8.93
N GLN A 138 -9.48 -12.51 -10.25
CA GLN A 138 -9.76 -11.42 -11.18
C GLN A 138 -11.23 -11.38 -11.55
N ASP A 139 -11.84 -10.20 -11.42
CA ASP A 139 -12.98 -9.73 -12.24
C ASP A 139 -12.72 -8.26 -12.69
N ILE A 140 -11.45 -7.89 -12.93
CA ILE A 140 -11.10 -6.55 -13.42
C ILE A 140 -11.14 -6.58 -14.96
N PRO A 141 -11.94 -5.71 -15.61
CA PRO A 141 -11.98 -5.61 -17.07
C PRO A 141 -10.59 -5.33 -17.66
N ASP A 142 -10.31 -5.93 -18.82
CA ASP A 142 -9.10 -5.70 -19.62
C ASP A 142 -7.76 -6.07 -18.93
N MET A 143 -7.80 -6.91 -17.90
CA MET A 143 -6.57 -7.44 -17.30
C MET A 143 -5.95 -8.56 -18.15
N PRO A 144 -4.62 -8.55 -18.36
CA PRO A 144 -3.94 -9.62 -19.08
C PRO A 144 -4.10 -10.94 -18.31
N ARG A 145 -4.64 -11.96 -18.99
CA ARG A 145 -4.71 -13.31 -18.46
C ARG A 145 -3.32 -13.94 -18.49
N SER A 146 -2.95 -14.63 -17.42
CA SER A 146 -1.69 -15.36 -17.33
C SER A 146 -1.96 -16.85 -17.20
N PRO A 147 -1.20 -17.72 -17.89
CA PRO A 147 -1.26 -19.17 -17.67
C PRO A 147 -0.83 -19.58 -16.24
N TYR A 148 -0.22 -18.65 -15.50
CA TYR A 148 0.17 -18.80 -14.09
C TYR A 148 -0.70 -17.96 -13.14
N GLY A 149 -1.81 -17.39 -13.64
CA GLY A 149 -2.71 -16.54 -12.85
C GLY A 149 -3.73 -17.33 -12.01
N TYR A 150 -4.76 -16.64 -11.51
CA TYR A 150 -5.76 -17.25 -10.64
C TYR A 150 -6.45 -18.49 -11.23
N GLU A 151 -6.71 -18.53 -12.54
CA GLU A 151 -7.28 -19.72 -13.20
C GLU A 151 -6.38 -20.96 -13.04
N SER A 152 -5.06 -20.78 -13.06
CA SER A 152 -4.08 -21.85 -12.84
C SER A 152 -4.09 -22.31 -11.39
N PHE A 153 -4.19 -21.37 -10.45
CA PHE A 153 -4.38 -21.67 -9.02
C PHE A 153 -5.67 -22.47 -8.78
N LEU A 154 -6.79 -22.09 -9.41
CA LEU A 154 -8.05 -22.83 -9.29
C LEU A 154 -7.93 -24.29 -9.78
N ARG A 155 -7.17 -24.55 -10.86
CA ARG A 155 -6.97 -25.92 -11.37
C ARG A 155 -6.23 -26.83 -10.39
N LYS A 156 -5.48 -26.27 -9.44
CA LYS A 156 -4.76 -27.02 -8.41
C LYS A 156 -5.65 -27.37 -7.21
N LEU A 157 -6.81 -26.72 -7.08
CA LEU A 157 -7.71 -26.96 -5.96
C LEU A 157 -8.53 -28.23 -6.14
N PRO A 158 -8.79 -28.99 -5.07
CA PRO A 158 -9.66 -30.15 -5.13
C PRO A 158 -11.09 -29.81 -5.61
N PRO A 159 -11.77 -30.70 -6.36
CA PRO A 159 -13.15 -30.47 -6.83
C PRO A 159 -14.15 -30.14 -5.71
N ALA A 160 -13.87 -30.57 -4.48
CA ALA A 160 -14.68 -30.29 -3.30
C ALA A 160 -14.83 -28.78 -3.02
N VAL A 161 -13.82 -27.96 -3.32
CA VAL A 161 -13.86 -26.50 -3.12
C VAL A 161 -14.97 -25.85 -3.94
N PHE A 162 -15.25 -26.39 -5.12
CA PHE A 162 -16.22 -25.85 -6.07
C PHE A 162 -17.65 -26.35 -5.83
N LYS A 163 -17.87 -27.26 -4.87
CA LYS A 163 -19.20 -27.81 -4.57
C LYS A 163 -20.08 -26.84 -3.78
N ASN A 164 -19.50 -25.89 -3.06
CA ASN A 164 -20.22 -24.88 -2.27
C ASN A 164 -19.69 -23.47 -2.61
N GLN A 165 -20.62 -22.53 -2.84
CA GLN A 165 -20.30 -21.12 -3.09
C GLN A 165 -19.52 -20.47 -1.94
N ASP A 166 -19.78 -20.88 -0.68
CA ASP A 166 -19.03 -20.39 0.48
C ASP A 166 -17.55 -20.81 0.43
N GLY A 167 -17.27 -22.03 -0.05
CA GLY A 167 -15.91 -22.52 -0.23
C GLY A 167 -15.14 -21.75 -1.30
N VAL A 168 -15.81 -21.38 -2.38
CA VAL A 168 -15.25 -20.54 -3.46
C VAL A 168 -14.96 -19.13 -2.95
N GLU A 169 -15.90 -18.48 -2.27
CA GLU A 169 -15.71 -17.12 -1.76
C GLU A 169 -14.67 -17.05 -0.63
N TRP A 170 -14.64 -18.05 0.26
CA TRP A 170 -13.59 -18.17 1.26
C TRP A 170 -12.21 -18.33 0.61
N THR A 171 -12.10 -19.20 -0.39
CA THR A 171 -10.85 -19.40 -1.15
C THR A 171 -10.37 -18.10 -1.78
N LYS A 172 -11.24 -17.38 -2.51
CA LYS A 172 -10.91 -16.07 -3.09
C LYS A 172 -10.37 -15.12 -2.02
N LEU A 173 -11.05 -15.04 -0.87
CA LEU A 173 -10.67 -14.14 0.20
C LEU A 173 -9.31 -14.49 0.83
N GLN A 174 -9.03 -15.77 1.06
CA GLN A 174 -7.75 -16.23 1.59
C GLN A 174 -6.60 -16.01 0.60
N THR A 175 -6.84 -16.26 -0.69
CA THR A 175 -5.86 -15.93 -1.75
C THR A 175 -5.57 -14.44 -1.78
N THR A 176 -6.61 -13.59 -1.75
CA THR A 176 -6.42 -12.13 -1.69
C THR A 176 -5.67 -11.70 -0.44
N LEU A 177 -5.94 -12.31 0.72
CA LEU A 177 -5.23 -12.02 1.96
C LEU A 177 -3.74 -12.38 1.85
N ALA A 178 -3.43 -13.58 1.38
CA ALA A 178 -2.04 -14.05 1.26
C ALA A 178 -1.23 -13.20 0.26
N VAL A 179 -1.83 -12.87 -0.89
CA VAL A 179 -1.20 -12.00 -1.89
C VAL A 179 -1.02 -10.57 -1.35
N SER A 180 -2.05 -9.98 -0.75
CA SER A 180 -1.94 -8.62 -0.21
C SER A 180 -0.93 -8.51 0.93
N ASP A 181 -0.78 -9.54 1.79
CA ASP A 181 0.26 -9.56 2.83
C ASP A 181 1.69 -9.56 2.24
N THR A 182 1.84 -10.32 1.16
CA THR A 182 3.08 -10.38 0.39
C THR A 182 3.39 -9.03 -0.25
N LEU A 183 2.39 -8.42 -0.90
CA LEU A 183 2.52 -7.09 -1.50
C LEU A 183 2.90 -6.03 -0.45
N THR A 184 2.28 -6.01 0.73
CA THR A 184 2.68 -5.10 1.83
C THR A 184 4.15 -5.27 2.21
N SER A 185 4.69 -6.50 2.14
CA SER A 185 6.10 -6.76 2.43
C SER A 185 7.03 -6.20 1.35
N ILE A 186 6.55 -6.02 0.12
CA ILE A 186 7.29 -5.48 -1.03
C ILE A 186 7.14 -3.96 -1.11
N THR A 187 5.91 -3.44 -1.00
CA THR A 187 5.58 -2.01 -1.24
C THR A 187 6.24 -1.07 -0.24
N LYS A 188 6.53 -1.54 0.98
CA LYS A 188 7.31 -0.77 1.97
C LYS A 188 8.70 -0.33 1.47
N HIS A 189 9.23 -1.01 0.44
CA HIS A 189 10.54 -0.70 -0.16
C HIS A 189 10.45 0.33 -1.30
N ILE A 190 9.25 0.80 -1.67
CA ILE A 190 9.06 1.85 -2.68
C ILE A 190 9.79 3.13 -2.27
N VAL A 191 9.72 3.53 -0.99
CA VAL A 191 10.28 4.78 -0.48
C VAL A 191 11.79 4.92 -0.70
N PRO A 192 12.64 3.96 -0.29
CA PRO A 192 14.07 4.07 -0.52
C PRO A 192 14.48 3.85 -1.99
N GLN A 193 13.61 3.32 -2.85
CA GLN A 193 14.00 2.78 -4.16
C GLN A 193 12.98 3.05 -5.26
N THR A 194 12.53 4.30 -5.37
CA THR A 194 11.47 4.71 -6.31
C THR A 194 11.82 4.42 -7.77
N GLU A 195 13.10 4.41 -8.13
CA GLU A 195 13.60 4.15 -9.49
C GLU A 195 13.33 2.71 -9.96
N ASN A 196 13.17 1.77 -9.03
CA ASN A 196 12.98 0.35 -9.33
C ASN A 196 11.53 -0.03 -9.61
N PHE A 197 10.58 0.90 -9.49
CA PHE A 197 9.15 0.64 -9.72
C PHE A 197 8.65 1.41 -10.92
N SER A 198 8.09 0.68 -11.89
CA SER A 198 7.50 1.31 -13.07
C SER A 198 6.15 1.93 -12.74
N ARG A 199 5.84 3.05 -13.41
CA ARG A 199 4.55 3.71 -13.28
C ARG A 199 3.37 2.81 -13.66
N ASP A 200 3.56 1.94 -14.65
CA ASP A 200 2.53 0.97 -15.06
C ASP A 200 2.22 -0.03 -13.95
N THR A 201 3.24 -0.51 -13.24
CA THR A 201 3.07 -1.40 -12.09
C THR A 201 2.33 -0.70 -10.96
N LEU A 202 2.72 0.54 -10.64
CA LEU A 202 2.06 1.32 -9.58
C LEU A 202 0.59 1.59 -9.94
N ASN A 203 0.30 1.97 -11.19
CA ASN A 203 -1.07 2.13 -11.67
C ASN A 203 -1.88 0.83 -11.60
N LEU A 204 -1.24 -0.31 -11.88
CA LEU A 204 -1.88 -1.60 -11.76
C LEU A 204 -2.22 -1.93 -10.30
N VAL A 205 -1.31 -1.66 -9.36
CA VAL A 205 -1.57 -1.79 -7.92
C VAL A 205 -2.75 -0.91 -7.49
N ILE A 206 -2.80 0.34 -7.96
CA ILE A 206 -3.90 1.28 -7.69
C ILE A 206 -5.24 0.71 -8.18
N ARG A 207 -5.29 0.21 -9.42
CA ARG A 207 -6.51 -0.41 -9.98
C ARG A 207 -6.99 -1.58 -9.13
N HIS A 208 -6.08 -2.48 -8.73
CA HIS A 208 -6.45 -3.59 -7.84
C HIS A 208 -6.94 -3.10 -6.48
N ALA A 209 -6.27 -2.11 -5.87
CA ALA A 209 -6.70 -1.55 -4.60
C ALA A 209 -8.15 -1.06 -4.69
N PHE A 210 -8.45 -0.15 -5.62
CA PHE A 210 -9.81 0.39 -5.77
C PHE A 210 -10.85 -0.67 -6.18
N PHE A 211 -10.46 -1.67 -6.97
CA PHE A 211 -11.34 -2.80 -7.26
C PHE A 211 -11.72 -3.56 -5.98
N TYR A 212 -10.76 -3.90 -5.12
CA TYR A 212 -11.04 -4.61 -3.87
C TYR A 212 -11.76 -3.74 -2.84
N LEU A 213 -11.48 -2.43 -2.79
CA LEU A 213 -12.26 -1.47 -2.00
C LEU A 213 -13.72 -1.40 -2.47
N ARG A 214 -13.95 -1.46 -3.77
CA ARG A 214 -15.31 -1.46 -4.33
C ARG A 214 -16.02 -2.78 -4.07
N ALA A 215 -15.35 -3.91 -4.30
CA ALA A 215 -15.89 -5.23 -3.99
C ALA A 215 -16.27 -5.37 -2.50
N ALA A 216 -15.54 -4.69 -1.62
CA ALA A 216 -15.85 -4.57 -0.19
C ALA A 216 -17.25 -4.05 0.09
N ALA A 217 -17.64 -3.00 -0.64
CA ALA A 217 -18.88 -2.27 -0.40
C ALA A 217 -20.13 -3.11 -0.68
N PHE A 218 -20.01 -4.10 -1.55
CA PHE A 218 -21.11 -4.96 -1.98
C PHE A 218 -21.19 -6.28 -1.22
N ARG A 219 -20.17 -6.64 -0.43
CA ARG A 219 -20.15 -7.91 0.31
C ARG A 219 -20.96 -7.78 1.61
N ARG A 220 -21.93 -8.67 1.80
CA ARG A 220 -22.53 -8.89 3.13
C ARG A 220 -21.46 -9.54 4.01
N LEU A 221 -20.97 -8.79 5.00
CA LEU A 221 -19.77 -9.14 5.78
C LEU A 221 -19.86 -10.50 6.52
N GLY A 222 -21.06 -11.07 6.70
CA GLY A 222 -21.28 -12.49 6.99
C GLY A 222 -20.36 -13.09 8.06
N ALA A 223 -19.96 -14.35 7.88
CA ALA A 223 -19.05 -15.04 8.78
C ALA A 223 -17.57 -14.62 8.62
N TYR A 224 -17.22 -13.89 7.55
CA TYR A 224 -15.83 -13.64 7.13
C TYR A 224 -15.34 -12.20 7.40
N VAL A 225 -16.03 -11.45 8.25
CA VAL A 225 -15.74 -10.02 8.55
C VAL A 225 -14.28 -9.78 8.90
N SER A 226 -13.69 -10.60 9.78
CA SER A 226 -12.33 -10.40 10.29
C SER A 226 -11.25 -10.55 9.22
N VAL A 227 -11.40 -11.53 8.34
CA VAL A 227 -10.50 -11.74 7.19
C VAL A 227 -10.66 -10.60 6.20
N PHE A 228 -11.90 -10.16 6.01
CA PHE A 228 -12.22 -9.04 5.15
C PHE A 228 -11.56 -7.74 5.63
N GLU A 229 -11.71 -7.39 6.91
CA GLU A 229 -11.02 -6.24 7.53
C GLU A 229 -9.49 -6.35 7.37
N SER A 230 -8.95 -7.56 7.49
CA SER A 230 -7.52 -7.83 7.32
C SER A 230 -7.03 -7.59 5.88
N VAL A 231 -7.85 -7.91 4.87
CA VAL A 231 -7.57 -7.59 3.46
C VAL A 231 -7.62 -6.09 3.24
N MET A 232 -8.65 -5.42 3.77
CA MET A 232 -8.86 -3.99 3.62
C MET A 232 -7.74 -3.16 4.24
N MET A 233 -7.28 -3.57 5.42
CA MET A 233 -6.14 -2.93 6.09
C MET A 233 -4.86 -3.04 5.25
N ARG A 234 -4.60 -4.21 4.63
CA ARG A 234 -3.43 -4.40 3.76
C ARG A 234 -3.49 -3.53 2.51
N TRP A 235 -4.64 -3.45 1.85
CA TRP A 235 -4.83 -2.54 0.72
C TRP A 235 -4.68 -1.08 1.11
N ALA A 236 -5.16 -0.67 2.29
CA ALA A 236 -4.94 0.68 2.81
C ALA A 236 -3.44 0.98 3.01
N ILE A 237 -2.67 0.03 3.57
CA ILE A 237 -1.21 0.18 3.75
C ILE A 237 -0.51 0.24 2.38
N ILE A 238 -0.84 -0.68 1.46
CA ILE A 238 -0.29 -0.71 0.09
C ILE A 238 -0.56 0.63 -0.63
N MET A 239 -1.78 1.15 -0.54
CA MET A 239 -2.11 2.46 -1.09
C MET A 239 -1.29 3.58 -0.45
N GLY A 240 -1.07 3.53 0.87
CA GLY A 240 -0.20 4.47 1.56
C GLY A 240 1.23 4.45 1.05
N ASP A 241 1.81 3.26 0.88
CA ASP A 241 3.16 3.08 0.32
C ASP A 241 3.25 3.61 -1.12
N VAL A 242 2.25 3.30 -1.96
CA VAL A 242 2.20 3.77 -3.36
C VAL A 242 1.96 5.28 -3.46
N ALA A 243 1.20 5.86 -2.53
CA ALA A 243 0.91 7.29 -2.48
C ALA A 243 2.17 8.14 -2.28
N ILE A 244 3.28 7.56 -1.86
CA ILE A 244 4.56 8.28 -1.75
C ILE A 244 5.08 8.70 -3.13
N VAL A 245 4.77 7.93 -4.18
CA VAL A 245 5.22 8.17 -5.55
C VAL A 245 4.07 8.62 -6.45
N GLU A 246 2.94 7.91 -6.42
CA GLU A 246 1.81 8.13 -7.34
C GLU A 246 0.55 8.68 -6.62
N ARG A 247 0.74 9.57 -5.62
CA ARG A 247 -0.38 10.27 -4.97
C ARG A 247 -1.41 10.87 -5.94
N PRO A 248 -0.99 11.54 -7.04
CA PRO A 248 -1.96 12.17 -7.95
C PRO A 248 -2.94 11.17 -8.56
N ALA A 249 -2.49 9.96 -8.90
CA ALA A 249 -3.35 8.92 -9.45
C ALA A 249 -4.36 8.42 -8.41
N ILE A 250 -3.93 8.21 -7.17
CA ILE A 250 -4.82 7.79 -6.06
C ILE A 250 -5.86 8.88 -5.76
N VAL A 251 -5.44 10.15 -5.69
CA VAL A 251 -6.35 11.28 -5.43
C VAL A 251 -7.35 11.44 -6.58
N SER A 252 -6.94 11.19 -7.82
CA SER A 252 -7.84 11.19 -8.97
C SER A 252 -8.93 10.11 -8.84
N GLU A 253 -8.56 8.88 -8.49
CA GLU A 253 -9.52 7.79 -8.28
C GLU A 253 -10.48 8.08 -7.11
N ILE A 254 -9.98 8.63 -6.00
CA ILE A 254 -10.85 9.08 -4.90
C ILE A 254 -11.80 10.18 -5.39
N GLY A 255 -11.30 11.15 -6.16
CA GLY A 255 -12.14 12.18 -6.77
C GLY A 255 -13.26 11.61 -7.63
N HIS A 256 -12.95 10.57 -8.43
CA HIS A 256 -13.95 9.86 -9.22
C HIS A 256 -15.01 9.14 -8.37
N ILE A 257 -14.62 8.56 -7.23
CA ILE A 257 -15.56 7.90 -6.32
C ILE A 257 -16.42 8.92 -5.57
N LEU A 258 -15.88 10.09 -5.25
CA LEU A 258 -16.60 11.17 -4.58
C LEU A 258 -17.49 11.99 -5.53
N ASP A 259 -17.42 11.74 -6.84
CA ASP A 259 -18.27 12.38 -7.82
C ASP A 259 -19.73 11.90 -7.69
N ILE A 260 -20.59 12.80 -7.23
CA ILE A 260 -22.02 12.54 -6.99
C ILE A 260 -22.75 12.16 -8.28
N THR A 261 -22.27 12.62 -9.45
CA THR A 261 -22.90 12.29 -10.74
C THR A 261 -22.83 10.80 -11.07
N ARG A 262 -21.82 10.10 -10.53
CA ARG A 262 -21.64 8.65 -10.68
C ARG A 262 -22.48 7.82 -9.73
N LYS A 263 -23.20 8.47 -8.79
CA LYS A 263 -24.08 7.82 -7.80
C LYS A 263 -23.37 6.65 -7.06
N PRO A 264 -22.19 6.90 -6.46
CA PRO A 264 -21.48 5.87 -5.69
C PRO A 264 -22.36 5.39 -4.52
N THR A 265 -22.18 4.14 -4.11
CA THR A 265 -22.88 3.67 -2.90
C THR A 265 -22.26 4.31 -1.65
N PRO A 266 -23.04 4.59 -0.60
CA PRO A 266 -22.50 5.10 0.65
C PRO A 266 -21.38 4.22 1.24
N GLU A 267 -21.52 2.91 1.12
CA GLU A 267 -20.57 1.92 1.60
C GLU A 267 -19.24 2.00 0.83
N GLU A 268 -19.30 2.17 -0.50
CA GLU A 268 -18.11 2.39 -1.34
C GLU A 268 -17.38 3.67 -0.95
N VAL A 269 -18.11 4.77 -0.71
CA VAL A 269 -17.51 6.02 -0.24
C VAL A 269 -16.84 5.84 1.13
N ILE A 270 -17.56 5.27 2.11
CA ILE A 270 -17.05 5.11 3.47
C ILE A 270 -15.80 4.22 3.50
N ILE A 271 -15.82 3.10 2.77
CA ILE A 271 -14.70 2.17 2.71
C ILE A 271 -13.50 2.81 2.03
N THR A 272 -13.72 3.51 0.92
CA THR A 272 -12.64 4.21 0.20
C THR A 272 -11.97 5.26 1.08
N LEU A 273 -12.77 6.08 1.76
CA LEU A 273 -12.27 7.11 2.67
C LEU A 273 -11.54 6.51 3.88
N SER A 274 -12.01 5.37 4.39
CA SER A 274 -11.33 4.62 5.45
C SER A 274 -9.97 4.08 4.99
N ALA A 275 -9.85 3.61 3.75
CA ALA A 275 -8.59 3.11 3.19
C ALA A 275 -7.61 4.24 2.83
N ALA A 276 -8.11 5.43 2.51
CA ALA A 276 -7.31 6.61 2.18
C ALA A 276 -6.49 7.18 3.37
N ARG A 277 -6.62 6.63 4.58
CA ARG A 277 -5.98 7.15 5.80
C ARG A 277 -4.46 7.28 5.76
N TYR A 278 -3.77 6.55 4.87
CA TYR A 278 -2.31 6.51 4.77
C TYR A 278 -1.74 7.27 3.57
N ILE A 279 -2.57 7.94 2.76
CA ILE A 279 -2.10 8.53 1.49
C ILE A 279 -1.46 9.93 1.63
N SER A 280 -1.70 10.58 2.77
CA SER A 280 -1.19 11.92 3.06
C SER A 280 0.15 11.86 3.78
N SER A 281 1.06 12.74 3.38
CA SER A 281 2.35 12.97 4.03
C SER A 281 2.69 14.46 3.94
N HIS A 282 3.62 14.95 4.75
CA HIS A 282 4.08 16.34 4.65
C HIS A 282 4.59 16.63 3.22
N PRO A 283 4.13 17.70 2.54
CA PRO A 283 4.61 18.04 1.20
C PRO A 283 6.10 18.37 1.19
N ARG A 284 6.77 18.03 0.09
CA ARG A 284 8.17 18.41 -0.17
C ARG A 284 8.34 19.31 -1.40
N SER A 285 7.25 19.61 -2.09
CA SER A 285 7.23 20.39 -3.34
C SER A 285 5.84 20.98 -3.58
N ASP A 286 5.77 22.06 -4.37
CA ASP A 286 4.50 22.70 -4.77
C ASP A 286 3.52 21.69 -5.38
N ARG A 287 4.01 20.82 -6.27
CA ARG A 287 3.19 19.78 -6.91
C ARG A 287 2.60 18.80 -5.88
N SER A 288 3.39 18.41 -4.89
CA SER A 288 2.92 17.54 -3.81
C SER A 288 1.88 18.25 -2.96
N ALA A 289 2.09 19.53 -2.64
CA ALA A 289 1.15 20.34 -1.86
C ALA A 289 -0.19 20.51 -2.60
N GLN A 290 -0.14 20.85 -3.89
CA GLN A 290 -1.32 20.98 -4.74
C GLN A 290 -2.13 19.67 -4.81
N THR A 291 -1.45 18.52 -4.85
CA THR A 291 -2.14 17.22 -4.85
C THR A 291 -2.91 16.99 -3.54
N ILE A 292 -2.34 17.38 -2.40
CA ILE A 292 -3.01 17.30 -1.10
C ILE A 292 -4.17 18.31 -1.04
N GLU A 293 -3.97 19.53 -1.51
CA GLU A 293 -5.03 20.55 -1.57
C GLU A 293 -6.23 20.09 -2.40
N THR A 294 -5.99 19.47 -3.56
CA THR A 294 -7.03 18.85 -4.39
C THR A 294 -7.78 17.77 -3.61
N TYR A 295 -7.05 16.91 -2.89
CA TYR A 295 -7.67 15.86 -2.06
C TYR A 295 -8.56 16.45 -0.96
N LEU A 296 -8.05 17.43 -0.20
CA LEU A 296 -8.82 18.11 0.84
C LEU A 296 -10.06 18.82 0.27
N SER A 297 -9.93 19.42 -0.91
CA SER A 297 -11.04 20.08 -1.62
C SER A 297 -12.11 19.10 -2.08
N HIS A 298 -11.73 17.92 -2.58
CA HIS A 298 -12.70 16.85 -2.90
C HIS A 298 -13.47 16.41 -1.66
N LEU A 299 -12.78 16.20 -0.53
CA LEU A 299 -13.41 15.81 0.74
C LEU A 299 -14.40 16.88 1.24
N LEU A 300 -13.99 18.15 1.23
CA LEU A 300 -14.82 19.26 1.69
C LEU A 300 -16.06 19.44 0.81
N THR A 301 -15.88 19.38 -0.51
CA THR A 301 -16.99 19.49 -1.48
C THR A 301 -18.01 18.38 -1.27
N HIS A 302 -17.55 17.14 -1.06
CA HIS A 302 -18.44 16.01 -0.83
C HIS A 302 -19.15 16.10 0.54
N LEU A 303 -18.43 16.54 1.57
CA LEU A 303 -18.99 16.78 2.91
C LEU A 303 -20.12 17.82 2.90
N ASP A 304 -19.93 18.92 2.18
CA ASP A 304 -20.90 20.02 2.10
C ASP A 304 -22.16 19.61 1.30
N ARG A 305 -22.02 18.74 0.31
CA ARG A 305 -23.13 18.29 -0.55
C ARG A 305 -23.88 17.07 0.01
N SER A 306 -23.24 16.25 0.84
CA SER A 306 -23.84 15.01 1.34
C SER A 306 -24.85 15.27 2.45
N LYS A 307 -26.05 14.67 2.32
CA LYS A 307 -27.07 14.68 3.38
C LYS A 307 -26.95 13.51 4.35
N LYS A 308 -26.19 12.46 4.01
CA LYS A 308 -26.09 11.23 4.82
C LYS A 308 -25.03 11.40 5.91
N THR A 309 -25.44 11.41 7.17
CA THR A 309 -24.56 11.62 8.34
C THR A 309 -23.34 10.71 8.34
N SER A 310 -23.48 9.42 8.01
CA SER A 310 -22.36 8.47 7.98
C SER A 310 -21.27 8.84 6.95
N ILE A 311 -21.67 9.38 5.79
CA ILE A 311 -20.73 9.86 4.76
C ILE A 311 -20.02 11.11 5.27
N ARG A 312 -20.77 12.03 5.88
CA ARG A 312 -20.19 13.26 6.44
C ARG A 312 -19.15 12.94 7.52
N ILE A 313 -19.44 11.99 8.41
CA ILE A 313 -18.48 11.49 9.42
C ILE A 313 -17.24 10.90 8.74
N ALA A 314 -17.41 10.08 7.70
CA ALA A 314 -16.28 9.49 6.97
C ALA A 314 -15.39 10.57 6.30
N CYS A 315 -15.98 11.61 5.70
CA CYS A 315 -15.24 12.76 5.17
C CYS A 315 -14.46 13.50 6.28
N ILE A 316 -15.07 13.72 7.44
CA ILE A 316 -14.40 14.37 8.58
C ILE A 316 -13.22 13.53 9.09
N HIS A 317 -13.38 12.22 9.21
CA HIS A 317 -12.26 11.32 9.57
C HIS A 317 -11.16 11.32 8.50
N ALA A 318 -11.52 11.32 7.22
CA ALA A 318 -10.53 11.41 6.15
C ALA A 318 -9.77 12.75 6.16
N LEU A 319 -10.45 13.87 6.42
CA LEU A 319 -9.84 15.18 6.62
C LEU A 319 -8.87 15.17 7.80
N GLU A 320 -9.29 14.63 8.95
CA GLU A 320 -8.47 14.49 10.14
C GLU A 320 -7.15 13.77 9.83
N ARG A 321 -7.23 12.62 9.15
CA ARG A 321 -6.04 11.85 8.74
C ARG A 321 -5.19 12.55 7.70
N ALA A 322 -5.82 13.25 6.77
CA ALA A 322 -5.09 13.98 5.73
C ALA A 322 -4.26 15.14 6.29
N ILE A 323 -4.72 15.74 7.40
CA ILE A 323 -4.11 16.90 8.04
C ILE A 323 -3.06 16.49 9.07
N GLN A 324 -3.20 15.32 9.69
CA GLN A 324 -2.27 14.81 10.70
C GLN A 324 -0.77 14.96 10.34
N PRO A 325 -0.31 14.68 9.09
CA PRO A 325 1.10 14.85 8.72
C PRO A 325 1.49 16.29 8.31
N LEU A 326 0.56 17.24 8.27
CA LEU A 326 0.81 18.63 7.88
C LEU A 326 1.28 19.45 9.08
N ASP A 327 2.51 19.25 9.52
CA ASP A 327 3.09 19.97 10.65
C ASP A 327 3.56 21.39 10.28
N PHE A 328 2.90 22.42 10.82
CA PHE A 328 3.31 23.83 10.72
C PHE A 328 3.80 24.41 12.06
N THR A 329 4.07 23.56 13.05
CA THR A 329 4.48 24.00 14.39
C THR A 329 5.90 24.57 14.40
N SER A 330 6.77 24.05 13.52
CA SER A 330 8.17 24.48 13.36
C SER A 330 8.39 25.46 12.22
N SER A 331 7.32 25.92 11.56
CA SER A 331 7.44 26.80 10.40
C SER A 331 8.23 28.06 10.74
N GLN A 332 9.31 28.30 9.98
CA GLN A 332 10.12 29.50 10.11
C GLN A 332 9.28 30.75 9.82
N LYS A 333 9.77 31.94 10.22
CA LYS A 333 9.07 33.24 10.00
C LYS A 333 8.66 33.50 8.55
N THR A 334 9.27 32.81 7.58
CA THR A 334 8.93 32.91 6.16
C THR A 334 8.43 31.56 5.65
N LEU A 335 7.12 31.43 5.51
CA LEU A 335 6.48 30.31 4.84
C LEU A 335 6.70 30.39 3.33
N THR A 336 6.95 29.25 2.71
CA THR A 336 6.92 29.10 1.26
C THR A 336 5.51 29.37 0.71
N PRO A 337 5.36 29.67 -0.60
CA PRO A 337 4.05 29.95 -1.19
C PRO A 337 3.02 28.83 -0.98
N TRP A 338 3.41 27.57 -1.17
CA TRP A 338 2.50 26.44 -0.98
C TRP A 338 2.12 26.22 0.49
N GLU A 339 3.04 26.48 1.44
CA GLU A 339 2.74 26.41 2.86
C GLU A 339 1.70 27.46 3.25
N ASN A 340 1.80 28.67 2.70
CA ASN A 340 0.80 29.72 2.93
C ASN A 340 -0.58 29.32 2.42
N THR A 341 -0.66 28.73 1.22
CA THR A 341 -1.93 28.25 0.63
C THR A 341 -2.56 27.16 1.49
N LEU A 342 -1.80 26.13 1.85
CA LEU A 342 -2.31 25.06 2.72
C LEU A 342 -2.70 25.59 4.09
N LEU A 343 -1.90 26.47 4.71
CA LEU A 343 -2.23 27.06 6.00
C LEU A 343 -3.53 27.90 5.93
N ALA A 344 -3.74 28.64 4.84
CA ALA A 344 -4.98 29.37 4.62
C ALA A 344 -6.19 28.43 4.51
N PHE A 345 -6.04 27.32 3.77
CA PHE A 345 -7.06 26.27 3.69
C PHE A 345 -7.39 25.70 5.07
N LEU A 346 -6.37 25.33 5.87
CA LEU A 346 -6.58 24.76 7.19
C LEU A 346 -7.27 25.73 8.15
N LYS A 347 -6.96 27.04 8.06
CA LYS A 347 -7.63 28.08 8.86
C LYS A 347 -9.11 28.23 8.48
N ASP A 348 -9.45 28.14 7.19
CA ASP A 348 -10.85 28.13 6.75
C ASP A 348 -11.57 26.87 7.25
N LEU A 349 -10.91 25.72 7.12
CA LEU A 349 -11.45 24.44 7.59
C LEU A 349 -11.71 24.45 9.10
N HIS A 350 -10.81 25.01 9.91
CA HIS A 350 -11.02 25.17 11.35
C HIS A 350 -12.29 25.98 11.65
N LYS A 351 -12.49 27.13 10.99
CA LYS A 351 -13.71 27.94 11.15
C LYS A 351 -14.98 27.18 10.76
N ARG A 352 -14.93 26.36 9.70
CA ARG A 352 -16.06 25.50 9.30
C ARG A 352 -16.33 24.40 10.32
N ALA A 353 -15.29 23.74 10.81
CA ALA A 353 -15.38 22.69 11.81
C ALA A 353 -16.06 23.19 13.09
N GLN A 354 -15.71 24.38 13.57
CA GLN A 354 -16.38 25.00 14.72
C GLN A 354 -17.89 25.15 14.52
N ARG A 355 -18.35 25.45 13.29
CA ARG A 355 -19.79 25.52 12.99
C ARG A 355 -20.44 24.13 12.98
N TRP A 356 -19.76 23.10 12.49
CA TRP A 356 -20.30 21.73 12.47
C TRP A 356 -20.56 21.19 13.89
N VAL A 357 -19.68 21.51 14.84
CA VAL A 357 -19.83 21.15 16.27
C VAL A 357 -21.12 21.70 16.86
N LEU A 358 -21.47 22.94 16.50
CA LEU A 358 -22.65 23.63 17.03
C LEU A 358 -23.95 23.21 16.33
N THR A 359 -23.87 22.74 15.09
CA THR A 359 -25.04 22.50 14.23
C THR A 359 -25.46 21.03 14.17
N SER A 360 -24.62 20.08 14.56
CA SER A 360 -24.97 18.66 14.51
C SER A 360 -24.31 17.86 15.65
N GLU A 361 -25.13 17.34 16.56
CA GLU A 361 -24.65 16.48 17.66
C GLU A 361 -24.01 15.20 17.14
N ASP A 362 -24.54 14.59 16.07
CA ASP A 362 -23.99 13.38 15.47
C ASP A 362 -22.57 13.58 14.91
N LEU A 363 -22.26 14.77 14.38
CA LEU A 363 -20.94 15.09 13.81
C LEU A 363 -19.95 15.54 14.87
N ARG A 364 -20.42 15.92 16.05
CA ARG A 364 -19.60 16.52 17.11
C ARG A 364 -18.39 15.66 17.49
N PRO A 365 -18.49 14.33 17.73
CA PRO A 365 -17.33 13.54 18.14
C PRO A 365 -16.21 13.50 17.09
N ALA A 366 -16.57 13.32 15.81
CA ALA A 366 -15.61 13.31 14.70
C ALA A 366 -15.00 14.71 14.50
N THR A 367 -15.82 15.75 14.57
CA THR A 367 -15.38 17.13 14.35
C THR A 367 -14.46 17.63 15.47
N MET A 368 -14.71 17.23 16.72
CA MET A 368 -13.82 17.54 17.85
C MET A 368 -12.42 16.99 17.68
N LYS A 369 -12.29 15.78 17.14
CA LYS A 369 -11.00 15.19 16.81
C LYS A 369 -10.31 15.94 15.68
N LEU A 370 -11.05 16.31 14.63
CA LEU A 370 -10.53 17.13 13.53
C LEU A 370 -10.00 18.49 14.05
N ILE A 371 -10.75 19.17 14.91
CA ILE A 371 -10.32 20.46 15.48
C ILE A 371 -9.06 20.29 16.33
N ALA A 372 -8.97 19.24 17.15
CA ALA A 372 -7.76 18.95 17.92
C ALA A 372 -6.55 18.81 16.98
N VAL A 373 -6.65 17.97 15.94
CA VAL A 373 -5.57 17.75 14.97
C VAL A 373 -5.21 19.02 14.21
N LEU A 374 -6.20 19.81 13.81
CA LEU A 374 -5.98 21.12 13.19
C LEU A 374 -5.16 22.02 14.12
N LEU A 375 -5.59 22.19 15.37
CA LEU A 375 -4.92 23.08 16.32
C LEU A 375 -3.49 22.61 16.62
N THR A 376 -3.27 21.32 16.85
CA THR A 376 -1.92 20.79 17.15
C THR A 376 -0.94 20.92 15.99
N ASN A 377 -1.44 21.02 14.76
CA ASN A 377 -0.62 21.13 13.56
C ASN A 377 -0.45 22.58 13.06
N MET A 378 -1.08 23.56 13.73
CA MET A 378 -1.00 24.97 13.35
C MET A 378 0.22 25.68 13.95
N PRO A 379 0.60 26.85 13.40
CA PRO A 379 1.64 27.69 14.00
C PRO A 379 1.33 28.04 15.46
N PRO A 380 2.34 28.13 16.35
CA PRO A 380 2.13 28.32 17.79
C PRO A 380 1.24 29.51 18.18
N TYR A 381 1.35 30.62 17.45
CA TYR A 381 0.50 31.80 17.66
C TYR A 381 -0.99 31.51 17.38
N TYR A 382 -1.29 30.77 16.31
CA TYR A 382 -2.67 30.41 15.99
C TYR A 382 -3.23 29.43 17.03
N PHE A 383 -2.43 28.43 17.44
CA PHE A 383 -2.80 27.51 18.52
C PHE A 383 -3.16 28.27 19.82
N ALA A 384 -2.29 29.16 20.26
CA ALA A 384 -2.48 29.93 21.49
C ALA A 384 -3.77 30.77 21.49
N GLN A 385 -4.18 31.28 20.32
CA GLN A 385 -5.40 32.07 20.18
C GLN A 385 -6.69 31.24 20.24
N HIS A 386 -6.61 29.94 19.96
CA HIS A 386 -7.79 29.12 19.71
C HIS A 386 -7.95 27.93 20.68
N VAL A 387 -6.91 27.57 21.43
CA VAL A 387 -6.95 26.45 22.38
C VAL A 387 -7.90 26.71 23.56
N ASP A 388 -7.88 27.91 24.14
CA ASP A 388 -8.71 28.24 25.31
C ASP A 388 -10.22 28.22 24.97
N PRO A 389 -10.70 28.84 23.86
CA PRO A 389 -12.07 28.65 23.40
C PRO A 389 -12.44 27.19 23.16
N TYR A 390 -11.55 26.41 22.54
CA TYR A 390 -11.79 24.99 22.27
C TYR A 390 -12.01 24.19 23.57
N ILE A 391 -11.13 24.35 24.57
CA ILE A 391 -11.25 23.65 25.85
C ILE A 391 -12.53 24.07 26.59
N SER A 392 -12.77 25.38 26.69
CA SER A 392 -13.81 25.94 27.55
C SER A 392 -15.22 25.91 26.97
N VAL A 393 -15.37 25.91 25.64
CA VAL A 393 -16.66 25.98 24.94
C VAL A 393 -17.02 24.64 24.30
N GLU A 394 -16.04 23.93 23.75
CA GLU A 394 -16.30 22.76 22.89
C GLU A 394 -16.05 21.43 23.61
N LEU A 395 -14.91 21.30 24.32
CA LEU A 395 -14.48 20.07 25.00
C LEU A 395 -15.14 19.88 26.38
N CYS A 396 -15.12 20.93 27.20
CA CYS A 396 -15.69 20.93 28.56
C CYS A 396 -16.63 22.13 28.74
N PRO A 397 -17.78 22.16 28.05
CA PRO A 397 -18.72 23.27 28.16
C PRO A 397 -19.13 23.42 29.63
N ARG A 398 -18.94 24.62 30.19
CA ARG A 398 -19.42 24.91 31.55
C ARG A 398 -20.91 24.56 31.63
N PRO A 399 -21.37 23.88 32.69
CA PRO A 399 -22.80 23.59 32.84
C PRO A 399 -23.58 24.89 32.75
N LYS A 400 -24.62 24.92 31.91
CA LYS A 400 -25.57 26.02 31.87
C LYS A 400 -26.29 26.07 33.22
N LEU A 401 -25.73 26.81 34.18
CA LEU A 401 -26.43 27.15 35.42
C LEU A 401 -27.68 27.93 35.00
N LYS A 402 -28.85 27.28 35.10
CA LYS A 402 -30.13 27.97 34.89
C LYS A 402 -30.21 29.08 35.95
N PRO A 403 -30.50 30.35 35.59
CA PRO A 403 -30.56 31.47 36.53
C PRO A 403 -31.62 31.36 37.64
N HIS A 404 -32.41 30.29 37.71
CA HIS A 404 -33.62 30.20 38.55
C HIS A 404 -33.48 29.33 39.80
N VAL A 405 -32.26 29.02 40.26
CA VAL A 405 -32.08 28.20 41.50
C VAL A 405 -31.71 29.06 42.73
N TYR A 406 -31.54 30.38 42.58
CA TYR A 406 -31.17 31.27 43.69
C TYR A 406 -32.17 32.40 43.98
N SER A 407 -33.40 32.32 43.47
CA SER A 407 -34.51 33.10 44.01
C SER A 407 -35.30 32.21 44.98
N CYS A 408 -34.81 32.09 46.20
CA CYS A 408 -35.60 31.71 47.36
C CYS A 408 -35.75 32.93 48.26
#